data_AF-A0A7C9E4Q4-F1
#
_entry.id   AF-A0A7C9E4Q4-F1
#
_cell.length_a   1.000
_cell.length_b   1.000
_cell.length_c   1.000
_cell.angle_alpha   90.00
_cell.angle_beta   90.00
_cell.angle_gamma   90.00
#
_symmetry.space_group_name_H-M   'P 1'
#
loop_
_entity.id
_entity.type
_entity.pdbx_description
1 polymer ?
#
loop_
_entity_poly.entity_id
_entity_poly.type
_entity_poly.pdbx_seq_one_letter_code
_entity_poly.pdbx_strand_id
1 'polypeptide(L)'
;MKVLLNPARAISVTPPATILAVKLAGARAQAVSVRFAGERTRTNSDRPILRRKRCRLTLKAVTVDSQALDELDFAESRVRNPAISTSYRNPDLPKPNQTVLEAQGRVCTGPTQTKPLTEEQAFKVLDTILKSAKGELKGEHNVSKAQLGAFFAGMTIRANAFPEATQWSEGERRAMNAFWPELVRTLPHDVIFIADPEGSIMGVGSSIGPQYTGQDTSEMRLVGALREVLAGGHLGYEEVQGVLRDVLPLESGDTKSAGLSESLLSAFFIGQRMNRETDRELKAYCLAFDDEIGKLS
;
A
#
# COMPACT_ATOMS: atom_id res chain seq x y z
N MET A 1 41.81 -19.60 -67.90
CA MET A 1 41.48 -21.03 -67.91
C MET A 1 41.09 -21.43 -66.49
N LYS A 2 39.82 -21.73 -66.27
CA LYS A 2 39.26 -23.01 -65.75
C LYS A 2 39.77 -23.40 -64.34
N VAL A 3 38.97 -23.27 -63.26
CA VAL A 3 37.87 -24.19 -62.82
C VAL A 3 38.51 -25.43 -62.15
N LEU A 4 38.23 -25.94 -60.95
CA LEU A 4 37.02 -26.14 -60.10
C LEU A 4 37.55 -26.56 -58.70
N LEU A 5 36.92 -26.26 -57.56
CA LEU A 5 35.91 -27.13 -56.92
C LEU A 5 35.19 -26.36 -55.79
N ASN A 6 33.86 -26.40 -55.87
CA ASN A 6 32.83 -26.09 -54.86
C ASN A 6 32.24 -27.49 -54.42
N PRO A 7 31.17 -27.67 -53.60
CA PRO A 7 30.30 -26.71 -52.88
C PRO A 7 29.76 -27.17 -51.49
N ALA A 8 28.86 -26.34 -50.94
CA ALA A 8 27.66 -26.69 -50.16
C ALA A 8 27.69 -26.57 -48.62
N ARG A 9 27.15 -25.46 -48.10
CA ARG A 9 25.80 -25.48 -47.51
C ARG A 9 25.23 -24.06 -47.39
N ALA A 10 24.03 -23.88 -47.93
CA ALA A 10 23.23 -22.67 -47.84
C ALA A 10 21.81 -23.04 -47.33
N ILE A 11 21.06 -22.01 -46.92
CA ILE A 11 19.61 -21.95 -46.63
C ILE A 11 19.29 -22.45 -45.20
N SER A 12 18.56 -21.74 -44.33
CA SER A 12 17.26 -21.08 -44.53
C SER A 12 16.97 -20.02 -43.46
N VAL A 13 16.53 -18.83 -43.89
CA VAL A 13 15.77 -17.87 -43.08
C VAL A 13 14.30 -18.06 -43.44
N THR A 14 13.47 -18.44 -42.47
CA THR A 14 12.02 -18.52 -42.62
C THR A 14 11.34 -17.34 -41.90
N PRO A 15 10.47 -16.56 -42.58
CA PRO A 15 9.46 -15.75 -41.95
C PRO A 15 8.12 -16.49 -41.92
N PRO A 16 7.22 -16.15 -40.98
CA PRO A 16 5.80 -16.09 -41.34
C PRO A 16 5.10 -14.91 -40.65
N ALA A 17 3.97 -14.38 -41.09
CA ALA A 17 3.23 -14.37 -42.34
C ALA A 17 2.14 -13.30 -42.14
N THR A 18 1.90 -12.47 -43.14
CA THR A 18 0.76 -11.54 -43.22
C THR A 18 -0.50 -12.32 -43.60
N ILE A 19 -1.59 -12.24 -42.83
CA ILE A 19 -2.95 -12.53 -43.32
C ILE A 19 -3.99 -11.56 -42.73
N LEU A 20 -4.53 -10.76 -43.65
CA LEU A 20 -5.87 -10.16 -43.82
C LEU A 20 -6.61 -9.44 -42.68
N ALA A 21 -6.95 -8.19 -43.02
CA ALA A 21 -8.03 -7.40 -42.47
C ALA A 21 -9.41 -8.02 -42.72
N VAL A 22 -10.26 -8.01 -41.69
CA VAL A 22 -11.71 -8.09 -41.82
C VAL A 22 -12.30 -6.93 -41.03
N LYS A 23 -12.91 -5.98 -41.76
CA LYS A 23 -13.87 -5.02 -41.21
C LYS A 23 -15.12 -5.77 -40.77
N LEU A 24 -15.63 -5.52 -39.57
CA LEU A 24 -17.08 -5.57 -39.32
C LEU A 24 -17.48 -4.65 -38.16
N ALA A 25 -18.63 -4.04 -38.33
CA ALA A 25 -19.19 -2.92 -37.59
C ALA A 25 -19.94 -3.32 -36.31
N GLY A 26 -20.22 -2.33 -35.46
CA GLY A 26 -21.44 -2.28 -34.65
C GLY A 26 -21.32 -2.80 -33.22
N ALA A 27 -21.07 -1.89 -32.28
CA ALA A 27 -21.32 -2.10 -30.86
C ALA A 27 -22.84 -2.19 -30.60
N ARG A 28 -23.29 -3.29 -30.01
CA ARG A 28 -24.58 -3.38 -29.31
C ARG A 28 -24.38 -4.12 -27.99
N ALA A 29 -24.63 -3.42 -26.89
CA ALA A 29 -24.63 -3.97 -25.55
C ALA A 29 -25.77 -4.99 -25.38
N GLN A 30 -25.46 -6.18 -24.87
CA GLN A 30 -26.45 -7.10 -24.32
C GLN A 30 -25.96 -7.65 -22.99
N ALA A 31 -26.81 -7.50 -21.98
CA ALA A 31 -26.63 -7.99 -20.63
C ALA A 31 -26.66 -9.52 -20.60
N VAL A 32 -25.62 -10.13 -20.04
CA VAL A 32 -25.56 -11.58 -19.83
C VAL A 32 -26.19 -11.91 -18.48
N SER A 33 -27.35 -12.57 -18.51
CA SER A 33 -27.98 -13.22 -17.36
C SER A 33 -27.45 -14.65 -17.27
N VAL A 34 -26.65 -14.96 -16.24
CA VAL A 34 -26.17 -16.32 -15.99
C VAL A 34 -27.24 -17.09 -15.21
N ARG A 35 -27.89 -18.05 -15.87
CA ARG A 35 -28.74 -19.06 -15.23
C ARG A 35 -27.93 -20.34 -15.02
N PHE A 36 -27.70 -20.73 -13.78
CA PHE A 36 -27.17 -22.05 -13.46
C PHE A 36 -28.30 -23.09 -13.47
N ALA A 37 -28.26 -23.99 -14.44
CA ALA A 37 -29.04 -25.23 -14.44
C ALA A 37 -28.21 -26.33 -13.77
N GLY A 38 -28.70 -26.85 -12.64
CA GLY A 38 -28.07 -27.95 -11.92
C GLY A 38 -28.50 -29.30 -12.47
N GLU A 39 -27.53 -30.14 -12.80
CA GLU A 39 -27.73 -31.53 -13.18
C GLU A 39 -27.52 -32.45 -11.96
N ARG A 40 -28.42 -33.42 -11.83
CA ARG A 40 -28.60 -34.31 -10.67
C ARG A 40 -27.81 -35.59 -10.90
N THR A 41 -27.05 -36.03 -9.90
CA THR A 41 -26.83 -37.47 -9.64
C THR A 41 -27.10 -37.77 -8.17
N ARG A 42 -27.89 -38.83 -7.95
CA ARG A 42 -28.37 -39.32 -6.64
C ARG A 42 -27.45 -40.42 -6.14
N THR A 43 -27.14 -40.40 -4.84
CA THR A 43 -26.99 -41.60 -4.01
C THR A 43 -27.48 -41.30 -2.58
N ASN A 44 -27.87 -42.37 -1.88
CA ASN A 44 -28.86 -42.45 -0.81
C ASN A 44 -28.20 -42.50 0.58
N SER A 45 -28.73 -41.78 1.59
CA SER A 45 -28.87 -42.24 2.99
C SER A 45 -29.44 -41.16 3.90
N ASP A 46 -30.31 -41.60 4.81
CA ASP A 46 -31.23 -40.84 5.64
C ASP A 46 -30.61 -40.03 6.79
N ARG A 47 -31.10 -38.80 7.01
CA ARG A 47 -31.42 -38.18 8.32
C ARG A 47 -32.13 -36.82 8.10
N PRO A 48 -33.04 -36.39 9.02
CA PRO A 48 -34.10 -35.43 8.70
C PRO A 48 -33.62 -33.97 8.70
N ILE A 49 -33.92 -33.25 7.62
CA ILE A 49 -33.60 -31.82 7.43
C ILE A 49 -34.70 -30.96 8.05
N LEU A 50 -34.32 -30.13 9.01
CA LEU A 50 -35.13 -29.07 9.60
C LEU A 50 -35.60 -28.10 8.49
N ARG A 51 -36.92 -27.95 8.35
CA ARG A 51 -37.61 -27.18 7.31
C ARG A 51 -37.35 -25.68 7.48
N ARG A 52 -36.24 -25.16 6.94
CA ARG A 52 -35.92 -23.72 6.93
C ARG A 52 -36.85 -22.99 5.95
N LYS A 53 -37.83 -22.25 6.50
CA LYS A 53 -38.74 -21.37 5.72
C LYS A 53 -37.90 -20.39 4.90
N ARG A 54 -38.11 -20.37 3.57
CA ARG A 54 -37.63 -19.30 2.68
C ARG A 54 -38.43 -18.03 2.96
N CYS A 55 -37.91 -17.12 3.77
CA CYS A 55 -38.39 -15.74 3.79
C CYS A 55 -37.92 -15.05 2.51
N ARG A 56 -38.85 -14.77 1.59
CA ARG A 56 -38.61 -13.82 0.50
C ARG A 56 -38.68 -12.41 1.09
N LEU A 57 -37.54 -11.74 1.22
CA LEU A 57 -37.50 -10.31 1.50
C LEU A 57 -37.50 -9.57 0.17
N THR A 58 -38.66 -9.05 -0.21
CA THR A 58 -38.81 -8.05 -1.27
C THR A 58 -38.38 -6.69 -0.71
N LEU A 59 -37.21 -6.22 -1.13
CA LEU A 59 -36.81 -4.82 -0.96
C LEU A 59 -37.66 -3.97 -1.92
N LYS A 60 -38.59 -3.18 -1.37
CA LYS A 60 -39.14 -2.04 -2.10
C LYS A 60 -38.13 -0.92 -2.02
N ALA A 61 -37.56 -0.53 -3.17
CA ALA A 61 -36.78 0.70 -3.27
C ALA A 61 -37.74 1.87 -3.06
N VAL A 62 -37.62 2.55 -1.92
CA VAL A 62 -38.23 3.85 -1.68
C VAL A 62 -37.31 4.88 -2.33
N THR A 63 -37.78 5.51 -3.41
CA THR A 63 -37.19 6.75 -3.92
C THR A 63 -37.40 7.82 -2.86
N VAL A 64 -36.34 8.20 -2.16
CA VAL A 64 -36.36 9.33 -1.24
C VAL A 64 -36.24 10.59 -2.08
N ASP A 65 -37.34 11.33 -2.15
CA ASP A 65 -37.41 12.64 -2.80
C ASP A 65 -36.66 13.65 -1.94
N SER A 66 -35.76 14.43 -2.54
CA SER A 66 -34.77 15.28 -1.86
C SER A 66 -35.32 16.55 -1.18
N GLN A 67 -36.61 16.58 -0.78
CA GLN A 67 -37.25 17.79 -0.24
C GLN A 67 -37.99 17.62 1.09
N ALA A 68 -37.78 16.53 1.84
CA ALA A 68 -38.47 16.32 3.12
C ALA A 68 -37.53 15.93 4.28
N LEU A 69 -36.40 16.64 4.44
CA LEU A 69 -35.48 16.48 5.58
C LEU A 69 -35.37 17.72 6.47
N ASP A 70 -36.26 18.71 6.35
CA ASP A 70 -36.11 19.99 7.07
C ASP A 70 -36.88 20.07 8.39
N GLU A 71 -37.35 18.96 8.97
CA GLU A 71 -38.15 19.06 10.20
C GLU A 71 -38.08 17.80 11.10
N LEU A 72 -36.88 17.33 11.41
CA LEU A 72 -36.65 16.50 12.60
C LEU A 72 -35.30 16.86 13.24
N ASP A 73 -35.38 17.65 14.30
CA ASP A 73 -34.31 18.10 15.20
C ASP A 73 -33.69 16.91 15.97
N PHE A 74 -32.98 16.04 15.25
CA PHE A 74 -32.07 15.08 15.86
C PHE A 74 -30.77 15.81 16.14
N ALA A 75 -30.48 16.01 17.43
CA ALA A 75 -29.19 16.44 17.92
C ALA A 75 -28.08 15.56 17.33
N GLU A 76 -27.51 15.99 16.21
CA GLU A 76 -26.26 15.47 15.68
C GLU A 76 -25.20 15.74 16.74
N SER A 77 -24.86 14.73 17.54
CA SER A 77 -23.50 14.61 18.04
C SER A 77 -22.62 14.61 16.80
N ARG A 78 -22.14 15.80 16.40
CA ARG A 78 -21.34 16.02 15.19
C ARG A 78 -20.17 15.04 15.24
N VAL A 79 -20.31 13.91 14.54
CA VAL A 79 -19.21 13.01 14.23
C VAL A 79 -18.35 13.77 13.24
N ARG A 80 -17.56 14.72 13.75
CA ARG A 80 -16.59 15.46 12.95
C ARG A 80 -15.57 14.45 12.47
N ASN A 81 -15.22 14.55 11.19
CA ASN A 81 -14.17 13.74 10.59
C ASN A 81 -12.92 13.74 11.49
N PRO A 82 -12.48 12.58 12.00
CA PRO A 82 -11.31 12.48 12.87
C PRO A 82 -10.04 13.05 12.22
N ALA A 83 -9.95 13.03 10.89
CA ALA A 83 -8.83 13.58 10.14
C ALA A 83 -8.79 15.13 10.12
N ILE A 84 -9.90 15.80 10.45
CA ILE A 84 -10.05 17.27 10.40
C ILE A 84 -10.25 17.85 11.80
N SER A 85 -10.81 17.07 12.72
CA SER A 85 -11.09 17.55 14.08
C SER A 85 -9.88 17.39 14.99
N THR A 86 -9.36 18.52 15.45
CA THR A 86 -8.30 18.56 16.48
C THR A 86 -8.73 17.90 17.80
N SER A 87 -10.03 17.65 18.00
CA SER A 87 -10.59 17.00 19.19
C SER A 87 -10.20 15.53 19.36
N TYR A 88 -9.79 14.83 18.29
CA TYR A 88 -9.35 13.42 18.38
C TYR A 88 -7.83 13.28 18.55
N ARG A 89 -7.08 14.37 18.38
CA ARG A 89 -5.63 14.35 18.53
C ARG A 89 -5.30 14.54 20.01
N ASN A 90 -4.59 13.59 20.59
CA ASN A 90 -4.03 13.76 21.92
C ASN A 90 -3.10 14.99 21.91
N PRO A 91 -3.36 16.03 22.73
CA PRO A 91 -2.54 17.24 22.77
C PRO A 91 -1.10 16.97 23.20
N ASP A 92 -0.83 15.86 23.88
CA ASP A 92 0.50 15.46 24.34
C ASP A 92 1.37 14.92 23.19
N LEU A 93 0.77 14.60 22.03
CA LEU A 93 1.53 14.15 20.87
C LEU A 93 2.17 15.35 20.13
N PRO A 94 3.45 15.26 19.76
CA PRO A 94 4.13 16.32 19.01
C PRO A 94 3.49 16.51 17.63
N LYS A 95 3.44 17.76 17.16
CA LYS A 95 2.92 18.07 15.81
C LYS A 95 3.83 17.46 14.76
N PRO A 96 3.26 16.84 13.70
CA PRO A 96 4.06 16.36 12.58
C PRO A 96 4.75 17.54 11.89
N ASN A 97 5.95 17.31 11.35
CA ASN A 97 6.63 18.32 10.54
C ASN A 97 5.78 18.63 9.29
N GLN A 98 5.38 19.89 9.14
CA GLN A 98 4.45 20.32 8.11
C GLN A 98 5.00 20.14 6.68
N THR A 99 6.31 20.35 6.48
CA THR A 99 6.95 20.21 5.16
C THR A 99 6.90 18.76 4.69
N VAL A 100 7.19 17.81 5.58
CA VAL A 100 7.12 16.37 5.26
C VAL A 100 5.67 15.93 5.12
N LEU A 101 4.76 16.43 5.96
CA LEU A 101 3.34 16.09 5.88
C LEU A 101 2.71 16.52 4.54
N GLU A 102 3.03 17.72 4.05
CA GLU A 102 2.57 18.19 2.74
C GLU A 102 3.11 17.34 1.59
N ALA A 103 4.37 16.90 1.70
CA ALA A 103 4.97 16.00 0.73
C ALA A 103 4.26 14.64 0.74
N GLN A 104 4.02 14.06 1.92
CA GLN A 104 3.27 12.81 2.08
C GLN A 104 1.87 12.90 1.49
N GLY A 105 1.16 14.02 1.69
CA GLY A 105 -0.16 14.24 1.10
C GLY A 105 -0.18 14.21 -0.44
N ARG A 106 0.98 14.32 -1.10
CA ARG A 106 1.13 14.23 -2.55
C ARG A 106 1.67 12.89 -3.04
N VAL A 107 2.66 12.34 -2.33
CA VAL A 107 3.39 11.14 -2.78
C VAL A 107 2.89 9.84 -2.15
N CYS A 108 2.28 9.90 -0.96
CA CYS A 108 1.77 8.73 -0.24
C CYS A 108 0.30 8.46 -0.60
N THR A 109 0.00 8.38 -1.89
CA THR A 109 -1.36 8.13 -2.39
C THR A 109 -1.36 6.99 -3.41
N GLY A 110 -2.52 6.56 -3.89
CA GLY A 110 -2.61 5.43 -4.81
C GLY A 110 -1.89 5.62 -6.16
N PRO A 111 -1.75 4.54 -6.95
CA PRO A 111 -0.96 4.51 -8.19
C PRO A 111 -1.40 5.53 -9.26
N THR A 112 -2.64 6.00 -9.21
CA THR A 112 -3.21 6.97 -10.16
C THR A 112 -3.42 8.36 -9.56
N GLN A 113 -3.26 8.52 -8.25
CA GLN A 113 -3.55 9.77 -7.52
C GLN A 113 -2.28 10.53 -7.14
N THR A 114 -1.16 9.80 -7.11
CA THR A 114 0.13 10.33 -6.72
C THR A 114 0.58 11.46 -7.62
N LYS A 115 1.07 12.53 -7.00
CA LYS A 115 1.61 13.71 -7.68
C LYS A 115 3.09 13.85 -7.32
N PRO A 116 4.01 13.56 -8.25
CA PRO A 116 5.44 13.75 -8.02
C PRO A 116 5.76 15.16 -7.50
N LEU A 117 6.79 15.25 -6.68
CA LEU A 117 7.29 16.54 -6.18
C LEU A 117 8.07 17.27 -7.28
N THR A 118 8.04 18.60 -7.25
CA THR A 118 8.99 19.40 -8.03
C THR A 118 10.39 19.27 -7.42
N GLU A 119 11.42 19.68 -8.16
CA GLU A 119 12.80 19.64 -7.69
C GLU A 119 12.96 20.42 -6.37
N GLU A 120 12.47 21.65 -6.31
CA GLU A 120 12.59 22.50 -5.12
C GLU A 120 11.87 21.89 -3.91
N GLN A 121 10.73 21.23 -4.15
CA GLN A 121 9.99 20.52 -3.10
C GLN A 121 10.75 19.31 -2.59
N ALA A 122 11.30 18.49 -3.50
CA ALA A 122 12.09 17.31 -3.14
C ALA A 122 13.35 17.70 -2.36
N PHE A 123 14.10 18.72 -2.83
CA PHE A 123 15.27 19.25 -2.12
C PHE A 123 14.90 19.77 -0.73
N LYS A 124 13.82 20.55 -0.60
CA LYS A 124 13.38 21.08 0.69
C LYS A 124 13.01 19.97 1.68
N VAL A 125 12.31 18.94 1.21
CA VAL A 125 11.89 17.80 2.06
C VAL A 125 13.10 16.99 2.52
N LEU A 126 14.01 16.62 1.62
CA LEU A 126 15.19 15.83 1.96
C LEU A 126 16.18 16.61 2.85
N ASP A 127 16.36 17.91 2.61
CA ASP A 127 17.14 18.79 3.50
C ASP A 127 16.52 18.84 4.91
N THR A 128 15.19 18.96 5.01
CA THR A 128 14.48 18.94 6.30
C THR A 128 14.68 17.61 7.03
N ILE A 129 14.59 16.49 6.32
CA ILE A 129 14.83 15.15 6.87
C ILE A 129 16.27 15.02 7.35
N LEU A 130 17.25 15.46 6.56
CA LEU A 130 18.66 15.39 6.92
C LEU A 130 18.98 16.21 8.18
N LYS A 131 18.48 17.46 8.25
CA LYS A 131 18.64 18.33 9.42
C LYS A 131 17.98 17.73 10.66
N SER A 132 16.82 17.11 10.50
CA SER A 132 16.15 16.37 11.57
C SER A 132 16.99 15.18 12.05
N ALA A 133 17.52 14.37 11.13
CA ALA A 133 18.36 13.21 11.46
C ALA A 133 19.66 13.60 12.18
N LYS A 134 20.24 14.76 11.83
CA LYS A 134 21.42 15.33 12.53
C LYS A 134 21.10 15.97 13.89
N GLY A 135 19.82 16.08 14.26
CA GLY A 135 19.39 16.75 15.49
C GLY A 135 19.48 18.28 15.44
N GLU A 136 19.56 18.87 14.25
CA GLU A 136 19.61 20.33 14.06
C GLU A 136 18.22 20.97 14.24
N LEU A 137 17.14 20.20 14.05
CA LEU A 137 15.76 20.65 14.25
C LEU A 137 15.25 20.28 15.66
N LYS A 138 14.56 21.21 16.32
CA LYS A 138 14.02 21.03 17.68
C LYS A 138 12.49 21.06 17.67
N GLY A 139 11.89 20.31 18.60
CA GLY A 139 10.46 20.34 18.88
C GLY A 139 9.60 19.99 17.67
N GLU A 140 8.63 20.85 17.34
CA GLU A 140 7.64 20.66 16.26
C GLU A 140 8.25 20.62 14.84
N HIS A 141 9.51 21.01 14.68
CA HIS A 141 10.21 20.92 13.40
C HIS A 141 10.91 19.57 13.20
N ASN A 142 11.01 18.73 14.23
CA ASN A 142 11.63 17.43 14.09
C ASN A 142 10.73 16.49 13.28
N VAL A 143 11.31 15.70 12.38
CA VAL A 143 10.57 14.70 11.61
C VAL A 143 10.46 13.44 12.46
N SER A 144 9.23 13.00 12.73
CA SER A 144 8.99 11.78 13.50
C SER A 144 9.40 10.52 12.74
N LYS A 145 9.70 9.43 13.45
CA LYS A 145 10.01 8.13 12.83
C LYS A 145 8.88 7.63 11.93
N ALA A 146 7.63 7.82 12.37
CA ALA A 146 6.45 7.52 11.58
C ALA A 146 6.39 8.34 10.27
N GLN A 147 6.81 9.61 10.29
CA GLN A 147 6.86 10.41 9.06
C GLN A 147 7.95 9.93 8.10
N LEU A 148 9.11 9.54 8.63
CA LEU A 148 10.19 8.97 7.81
C LEU A 148 9.74 7.68 7.13
N GLY A 149 9.18 6.74 7.90
CA GLY A 149 8.71 5.47 7.38
C GLY A 149 7.65 5.62 6.29
N ALA A 150 6.60 6.40 6.55
CA ALA A 150 5.56 6.68 5.56
C ALA A 150 6.09 7.38 4.29
N PHE A 151 6.96 8.38 4.44
CA PHE A 151 7.49 9.12 3.30
C PHE A 151 8.37 8.22 2.41
N PHE A 152 9.33 7.52 3.01
CA PHE A 152 10.24 6.64 2.25
C PHE A 152 9.51 5.44 1.67
N ALA A 153 8.54 4.84 2.36
CA ALA A 153 7.72 3.78 1.79
C ALA A 153 7.01 4.25 0.51
N GLY A 154 6.44 5.45 0.54
CA GLY A 154 5.81 6.04 -0.64
C GLY A 154 6.80 6.30 -1.78
N MET A 155 8.00 6.79 -1.47
CA MET A 155 9.05 6.95 -2.48
C MET A 155 9.46 5.60 -3.09
N THR A 156 9.69 4.57 -2.27
CA THR A 156 10.11 3.23 -2.70
C THR A 156 9.07 2.56 -3.59
N ILE A 157 7.81 2.50 -3.16
CA ILE A 157 6.72 1.88 -3.93
C ILE A 157 6.55 2.57 -5.28
N ARG A 158 6.63 3.91 -5.29
CA ARG A 158 6.55 4.68 -6.53
C ARG A 158 7.70 4.36 -7.48
N ALA A 159 8.89 4.13 -6.98
CA ALA A 159 10.04 3.78 -7.81
C ALA A 159 9.90 2.36 -8.40
N ASN A 160 9.35 1.42 -7.63
CA ASN A 160 9.33 0.00 -7.99
C ASN A 160 8.10 -0.41 -8.83
N ALA A 161 6.91 0.05 -8.45
CA ALA A 161 5.66 -0.59 -8.88
C ALA A 161 4.70 0.35 -9.62
N PHE A 162 4.76 1.66 -9.36
CA PHE A 162 3.78 2.58 -9.92
C PHE A 162 4.02 2.85 -11.42
N PRO A 163 2.95 3.22 -12.17
CA PRO A 163 3.08 3.63 -13.57
C PRO A 163 3.97 4.85 -13.75
N GLU A 164 4.65 4.96 -14.91
CA GLU A 164 5.63 6.02 -15.22
C GLU A 164 5.17 7.45 -14.85
N ALA A 165 3.89 7.78 -15.09
CA ALA A 165 3.33 9.09 -14.78
C ALA A 165 3.35 9.45 -13.28
N THR A 166 3.40 8.47 -12.39
CA THR A 166 3.40 8.64 -10.92
C THR A 166 4.68 8.16 -10.25
N GLN A 167 5.65 7.65 -11.03
CA GLN A 167 7.01 7.38 -10.58
C GLN A 167 7.76 8.67 -10.23
N TRP A 168 9.04 8.55 -9.87
CA TRP A 168 9.86 9.71 -9.52
C TRP A 168 10.00 10.68 -10.69
N SER A 169 9.83 11.96 -10.40
CA SER A 169 10.22 13.03 -11.30
C SER A 169 11.74 13.10 -11.43
N GLU A 170 12.23 13.71 -12.51
CA GLU A 170 13.67 14.00 -12.66
C GLU A 170 14.21 14.91 -11.55
N GLY A 171 13.35 15.75 -10.95
CA GLY A 171 13.69 16.55 -9.78
C GLY A 171 13.87 15.69 -8.53
N GLU A 172 12.99 14.72 -8.30
CA GLU A 172 13.09 13.76 -7.20
C GLU A 172 14.33 12.88 -7.33
N ARG A 173 14.64 12.37 -8.54
CA ARG A 173 15.87 11.59 -8.80
C ARG A 173 17.13 12.40 -8.49
N ARG A 174 17.20 13.65 -8.95
CA ARG A 174 18.35 14.54 -8.70
C ARG A 174 18.52 14.87 -7.22
N ALA A 175 17.41 15.20 -6.53
CA ALA A 175 17.44 15.47 -5.09
C ALA A 175 17.90 14.23 -4.32
N MET A 176 17.36 13.05 -4.65
CA MET A 176 17.74 11.81 -3.99
C MET A 176 19.22 11.48 -4.20
N ASN A 177 19.73 11.58 -5.43
CA ASN A 177 21.15 11.34 -5.71
C ASN A 177 22.08 12.29 -4.96
N ALA A 178 21.65 13.53 -4.70
CA ALA A 178 22.43 14.52 -3.96
C ALA A 178 22.45 14.23 -2.44
N PHE A 179 21.31 13.87 -1.84
CA PHE A 179 21.19 13.71 -0.39
C PHE A 179 21.43 12.28 0.11
N TRP A 180 21.20 11.26 -0.71
CA TRP A 180 21.26 9.85 -0.30
C TRP A 180 22.58 9.44 0.37
N PRO A 181 23.77 9.82 -0.15
CA PRO A 181 25.04 9.46 0.50
C PRO A 181 25.17 9.97 1.94
N GLU A 182 24.52 11.09 2.27
CA GLU A 182 24.52 11.67 3.61
C GLU A 182 23.39 11.11 4.49
N LEU A 183 22.22 10.88 3.90
CA LEU A 183 21.09 10.24 4.57
C LEU A 183 21.42 8.83 5.04
N VAL A 184 22.10 8.01 4.23
CA VAL A 184 22.49 6.63 4.61
C VAL A 184 23.42 6.61 5.83
N ARG A 185 24.21 7.67 6.06
CA ARG A 185 25.12 7.74 7.23
C ARG A 185 24.44 8.22 8.51
N THR A 186 23.29 8.87 8.39
CA THR A 186 22.63 9.58 9.50
C THR A 186 21.30 8.95 9.89
N LEU A 187 20.60 8.32 8.94
CA LEU A 187 19.30 7.70 9.20
C LEU A 187 19.43 6.37 9.95
N PRO A 188 18.43 6.02 10.77
CA PRO A 188 18.29 4.68 11.35
C PRO A 188 18.22 3.56 10.29
N HIS A 189 18.71 2.36 10.63
CA HIS A 189 18.80 1.23 9.69
C HIS A 189 17.44 0.74 9.17
N ASP A 190 16.40 0.79 10.00
CA ASP A 190 15.01 0.49 9.61
C ASP A 190 14.49 1.46 8.54
N VAL A 191 14.81 2.76 8.66
CA VAL A 191 14.44 3.76 7.65
C VAL A 191 15.23 3.56 6.36
N ILE A 192 16.52 3.24 6.44
CA ILE A 192 17.34 2.91 5.27
C ILE A 192 16.78 1.69 4.53
N PHE A 193 16.36 0.65 5.28
CA PHE A 193 15.67 -0.50 4.71
C PHE A 193 14.38 -0.10 3.98
N ILE A 194 13.52 0.73 4.57
CA ILE A 194 12.27 1.16 3.93
C ILE A 194 12.57 1.93 2.63
N ALA A 195 13.60 2.78 2.64
CA ALA A 195 13.98 3.61 1.50
C ALA A 195 14.66 2.82 0.37
N ASP A 196 15.43 1.78 0.68
CA ASP A 196 16.13 0.98 -0.33
C ASP A 196 16.19 -0.50 0.08
N PRO A 197 15.06 -1.23 0.06
CA PRO A 197 14.98 -2.59 0.58
C PRO A 197 15.88 -3.58 -0.16
N GLU A 198 16.10 -3.35 -1.46
CA GLU A 198 16.93 -4.18 -2.34
C GLU A 198 18.32 -3.58 -2.61
N GLY A 199 18.63 -2.41 -2.08
CA GLY A 199 19.94 -1.75 -2.26
C GLY A 199 20.21 -1.25 -3.69
N SER A 200 19.17 -1.13 -4.52
CA SER A 200 19.29 -0.83 -5.96
C SER A 200 18.51 0.42 -6.39
N ILE A 201 17.61 0.93 -5.56
CA ILE A 201 16.69 2.01 -5.93
C ILE A 201 17.38 3.37 -5.81
N MET A 202 18.22 3.53 -4.81
CA MET A 202 18.80 4.82 -4.41
C MET A 202 20.24 5.02 -4.93
N GLY A 203 20.74 4.15 -5.82
CA GLY A 203 22.08 4.25 -6.41
C GLY A 203 23.12 3.33 -5.75
N VAL A 204 24.33 3.83 -5.49
CA VAL A 204 25.47 3.01 -5.00
C VAL A 204 25.06 2.25 -3.73
N GLY A 205 24.95 0.92 -3.89
CA GLY A 205 24.25 0.04 -2.98
C GLY A 205 24.76 0.10 -1.55
N SER A 206 23.90 0.58 -0.66
CA SER A 206 24.07 0.33 0.77
C SER A 206 23.65 -1.10 1.03
N SER A 207 24.55 -1.92 1.58
CA SER A 207 24.24 -3.31 1.96
C SER A 207 23.26 -3.41 3.13
N ILE A 208 22.86 -2.28 3.72
CA ILE A 208 22.01 -2.22 4.92
C ILE A 208 20.58 -2.70 4.61
N GLY A 209 19.97 -2.25 3.51
CA GLY A 209 18.59 -2.60 3.18
C GLY A 209 18.37 -4.11 2.95
N PRO A 210 19.13 -4.74 2.05
CA PRO A 210 19.03 -6.18 1.80
C PRO A 210 19.32 -7.05 3.03
N GLN A 211 20.20 -6.59 3.92
CA GLN A 211 20.61 -7.33 5.12
C GLN A 211 19.73 -7.04 6.34
N TYR A 212 18.81 -6.08 6.27
CA TYR A 212 17.93 -5.76 7.38
C TYR A 212 16.87 -6.85 7.55
N THR A 213 16.89 -7.51 8.71
CA THR A 213 15.94 -8.56 9.08
C THR A 213 15.04 -8.18 10.24
N GLY A 214 15.17 -6.99 10.83
CA GLY A 214 14.47 -6.62 12.08
C GLY A 214 15.21 -7.08 13.34
N GLN A 215 14.88 -6.48 14.48
CA GLN A 215 15.56 -6.71 15.77
C GLN A 215 14.99 -7.87 16.57
N ASP A 216 13.67 -8.09 16.49
CA ASP A 216 12.95 -9.16 17.19
C ASP A 216 12.08 -9.99 16.24
N THR A 217 11.44 -11.03 16.75
CA THR A 217 10.59 -11.93 15.94
C THR A 217 9.40 -11.24 15.30
N SER A 218 8.90 -10.16 15.91
CA SER A 218 7.75 -9.40 15.43
C SER A 218 8.18 -8.46 14.31
N GLU A 219 9.31 -7.76 14.47
CA GLU A 219 9.92 -6.95 13.43
C GLU A 219 10.36 -7.81 12.24
N MET A 220 10.90 -9.01 12.47
CA MET A 220 11.24 -9.95 11.39
C MET A 220 10.05 -10.27 10.51
N ARG A 221 8.88 -10.51 11.12
CA ARG A 221 7.63 -10.76 10.40
C ARG A 221 7.17 -9.53 9.63
N LEU A 222 7.20 -8.36 10.28
CA LEU A 222 6.84 -7.09 9.67
C LEU A 222 7.76 -6.72 8.49
N VAL A 223 9.07 -6.92 8.63
CA VAL A 223 10.07 -6.69 7.58
C VAL A 223 9.83 -7.62 6.38
N GLY A 224 9.53 -8.90 6.62
CA GLY A 224 9.15 -9.84 5.58
C GLY A 224 7.93 -9.35 4.79
N ALA A 225 6.87 -8.95 5.50
CA ALA A 225 5.67 -8.39 4.89
C ALA A 225 5.93 -7.05 4.16
N LEU A 226 6.78 -6.18 4.72
CA LEU A 226 7.16 -4.91 4.12
C LEU A 226 7.90 -5.08 2.80
N ARG A 227 8.73 -6.10 2.62
CA ARG A 227 9.41 -6.34 1.33
C ARG A 227 8.41 -6.55 0.20
N GLU A 228 7.36 -7.34 0.43
CA GLU A 228 6.28 -7.56 -0.53
C GLU A 228 5.50 -6.26 -0.79
N VAL A 229 5.11 -5.55 0.28
CA VAL A 229 4.35 -4.30 0.17
C VAL A 229 5.16 -3.21 -0.56
N LEU A 230 6.45 -3.05 -0.26
CA LEU A 230 7.34 -2.07 -0.89
C LEU A 230 7.66 -2.40 -2.36
N ALA A 231 7.50 -3.67 -2.75
CA ALA A 231 7.54 -4.10 -4.15
C ALA A 231 6.22 -3.84 -4.91
N GLY A 232 5.21 -3.27 -4.25
CA GLY A 232 3.88 -3.05 -4.82
C GLY A 232 2.95 -4.27 -4.75
N GLY A 233 3.33 -5.29 -3.99
CA GLY A 233 2.57 -6.51 -3.80
C GLY A 233 1.43 -6.38 -2.78
N HIS A 234 0.70 -7.49 -2.64
CA HIS A 234 -0.38 -7.66 -1.68
C HIS A 234 -0.11 -8.87 -0.81
N LEU A 235 -0.52 -8.79 0.44
CA LEU A 235 -0.27 -9.84 1.41
C LEU A 235 -1.43 -10.84 1.45
N GLY A 236 -1.10 -12.09 1.79
CA GLY A 236 -2.06 -13.11 2.12
C GLY A 236 -2.82 -12.79 3.42
N TYR A 237 -4.00 -13.39 3.56
CA TYR A 237 -4.84 -13.23 4.75
C TYR A 237 -4.09 -13.60 6.05
N GLU A 238 -3.36 -14.71 6.05
CA GLU A 238 -2.63 -15.20 7.23
C GLU A 238 -1.42 -14.32 7.58
N GLU A 239 -0.80 -13.72 6.57
CA GLU A 239 0.34 -12.82 6.74
C GLU A 239 -0.10 -11.50 7.37
N VAL A 240 -1.18 -10.90 6.85
CA VAL A 240 -1.78 -9.69 7.45
C VAL A 240 -2.24 -9.97 8.88
N GLN A 241 -2.96 -11.07 9.12
CA GLN A 241 -3.39 -11.41 10.47
C GLN A 241 -2.20 -11.64 11.41
N GLY A 242 -1.13 -12.29 10.92
CA GLY A 242 0.09 -12.54 11.68
C GLY A 242 0.80 -11.25 12.10
N VAL A 243 0.95 -10.30 11.18
CA VAL A 243 1.52 -8.98 11.45
C VAL A 243 0.64 -8.20 12.42
N LEU A 244 -0.68 -8.17 12.18
CA LEU A 244 -1.61 -7.42 13.03
C LEU A 244 -1.68 -7.97 14.45
N ARG A 245 -1.55 -9.28 14.67
CA ARG A 245 -1.48 -9.83 16.04
C ARG A 245 -0.27 -9.33 16.84
N ASP A 246 0.83 -8.99 16.19
CA ASP A 246 2.01 -8.45 16.87
C ASP A 246 1.92 -6.94 17.09
N VAL A 247 1.12 -6.25 16.27
CA VAL A 247 0.96 -4.79 16.24
C VAL A 247 -0.22 -4.32 17.12
N LEU A 248 -1.32 -5.07 17.12
CA LEU A 248 -2.60 -4.68 17.71
C LEU A 248 -2.77 -4.86 19.23
N PRO A 249 -1.85 -5.46 20.00
CA PRO A 249 -1.85 -5.26 21.45
C PRO A 249 -1.54 -3.79 21.78
N LEU A 250 -2.57 -2.94 21.65
CA LEU A 250 -2.55 -1.52 21.95
C LEU A 250 -2.71 -1.35 23.47
N GLU A 251 -1.81 -1.92 24.27
CA GLU A 251 -1.87 -1.71 25.73
C GLU A 251 -1.61 -0.23 26.05
N SER A 252 -2.69 0.45 26.41
CA SER A 252 -2.71 1.83 26.90
C SER A 252 -2.38 1.81 28.40
N GLY A 253 -1.13 1.49 28.74
CA GLY A 253 -0.72 1.44 30.14
C GLY A 253 0.72 0.96 30.36
N ASP A 254 1.65 1.91 30.33
CA ASP A 254 2.92 1.92 31.07
C ASP A 254 3.81 0.66 31.09
N THR A 255 3.71 -0.21 30.09
CA THR A 255 4.53 -1.43 30.01
C THR A 255 5.03 -1.58 28.58
N LYS A 256 6.31 -1.22 28.36
CA LYS A 256 7.11 -1.49 27.14
C LYS A 256 6.25 -1.84 25.92
N SER A 257 5.68 -0.81 25.29
CA SER A 257 4.94 -0.91 24.03
C SER A 257 5.62 -1.91 23.10
N ALA A 258 4.83 -2.84 22.56
CA ALA A 258 5.25 -3.87 21.61
C ALA A 258 6.40 -3.36 20.72
N GLY A 259 7.53 -4.08 20.74
CA GLY A 259 8.88 -3.63 20.34
C GLY A 259 9.10 -3.27 18.87
N LEU A 260 8.04 -2.93 18.13
CA LEU A 260 8.09 -2.59 16.71
C LEU A 260 8.44 -1.11 16.50
N SER A 261 9.38 -0.85 15.61
CA SER A 261 9.67 0.52 15.19
C SER A 261 8.46 1.21 14.55
N GLU A 262 8.15 2.43 15.03
CA GLU A 262 7.13 3.31 14.46
C GLU A 262 7.33 3.57 12.96
N SER A 263 8.59 3.58 12.49
CA SER A 263 8.92 3.77 11.08
C SER A 263 8.41 2.60 10.24
N LEU A 264 8.67 1.36 10.66
CA LEU A 264 8.23 0.14 9.99
C LEU A 264 6.71 0.05 9.97
N LEU A 265 6.07 0.35 11.10
CA LEU A 265 4.61 0.29 11.21
C LEU A 265 3.93 1.32 10.29
N SER A 266 4.43 2.57 10.30
CA SER A 266 3.89 3.62 9.43
C SER A 266 4.10 3.30 7.94
N ALA A 267 5.25 2.73 7.59
CA ALA A 267 5.56 2.27 6.23
C ALA A 267 4.60 1.18 5.78
N PHE A 268 4.25 0.24 6.68
CA PHE A 268 3.36 -0.86 6.38
C PHE A 268 1.94 -0.37 6.05
N PHE A 269 1.35 0.46 6.92
CA PHE A 269 0.00 0.99 6.69
C PHE A 269 -0.09 1.89 5.47
N ILE A 270 0.89 2.79 5.28
CA ILE A 270 0.92 3.64 4.08
C ILE A 270 1.16 2.82 2.83
N GLY A 271 2.05 1.83 2.87
CA GLY A 271 2.33 1.00 1.72
C GLY A 271 1.12 0.19 1.27
N GLN A 272 0.41 -0.46 2.20
CA GLN A 272 -0.82 -1.19 1.88
C GLN A 272 -1.90 -0.27 1.29
N ARG A 273 -2.09 0.92 1.88
CA ARG A 273 -3.01 1.94 1.36
C ARG A 273 -2.64 2.39 -0.05
N MET A 274 -1.35 2.58 -0.31
CA MET A 274 -0.84 2.98 -1.61
C MET A 274 -1.06 1.89 -2.65
N ASN A 275 -0.90 0.62 -2.29
CA ASN A 275 -1.12 -0.51 -3.19
C ASN A 275 -2.61 -0.81 -3.45
N ARG A 276 -3.52 -0.20 -2.68
CA ARG A 276 -4.97 -0.43 -2.67
C ARG A 276 -5.30 -1.81 -2.10
N GLU A 277 -5.49 -1.87 -0.79
CA GLU A 277 -5.76 -3.10 -0.06
C GLU A 277 -6.84 -3.94 -0.73
N THR A 278 -6.61 -5.24 -0.82
CA THR A 278 -7.57 -6.19 -1.39
C THR A 278 -8.67 -6.52 -0.38
N ASP A 279 -9.81 -7.04 -0.87
CA ASP A 279 -10.89 -7.53 -0.01
C ASP A 279 -10.40 -8.59 1.01
N ARG A 280 -9.35 -9.35 0.66
CA ARG A 280 -8.75 -10.35 1.54
C ARG A 280 -7.96 -9.72 2.67
N GLU A 281 -7.13 -8.73 2.37
CA GLU A 281 -6.38 -7.97 3.36
C GLU A 281 -7.34 -7.21 4.28
N LEU A 282 -8.36 -6.56 3.73
CA LEU A 282 -9.40 -5.88 4.51
C LEU A 282 -10.15 -6.82 5.45
N LYS A 283 -10.47 -8.04 5.00
CA LYS A 283 -11.08 -9.05 5.86
C LYS A 283 -10.16 -9.48 7.02
N ALA A 284 -8.86 -9.59 6.77
CA ALA A 284 -7.87 -9.90 7.80
C ALA A 284 -7.82 -8.78 8.86
N TYR A 285 -7.88 -7.52 8.43
CA TYR A 285 -8.00 -6.38 9.32
C TYR A 285 -9.22 -6.49 10.25
N CYS A 286 -10.42 -6.67 9.68
CA CYS A 286 -11.64 -6.77 10.47
C CYS A 286 -11.57 -7.86 11.53
N LEU A 287 -11.10 -9.06 11.16
CA LEU A 287 -11.00 -10.18 12.09
C LEU A 287 -9.93 -9.95 13.17
N ALA A 288 -8.78 -9.39 12.81
CA ALA A 288 -7.75 -9.07 13.80
C ALA A 288 -8.24 -8.03 14.83
N PHE A 289 -9.01 -7.04 14.40
CA PHE A 289 -9.62 -6.06 15.31
C PHE A 289 -10.75 -6.67 16.15
N ASP A 290 -11.62 -7.50 15.57
CA ASP A 290 -12.69 -8.19 16.30
C ASP A 290 -12.11 -9.12 17.39
N ASP A 291 -11.02 -9.82 17.08
CA ASP A 291 -10.31 -10.69 18.02
C ASP A 291 -9.70 -9.90 19.19
N GLU A 292 -9.22 -8.66 18.99
CA GLU A 292 -8.70 -7.81 20.06
C GLU A 292 -9.84 -7.19 20.90
N ILE A 293 -10.89 -6.68 20.25
CA ILE A 293 -12.06 -6.11 20.95
C ILE A 293 -12.76 -7.19 21.79
N GLY A 294 -12.87 -8.42 21.27
CA GLY A 294 -13.45 -9.54 21.99
C GLY A 294 -12.64 -10.04 23.19
N LYS A 295 -11.35 -9.70 23.30
CA LYS A 295 -10.53 -9.98 24.49
C LYS A 295 -10.68 -8.94 25.59
N LEU A 296 -11.17 -7.74 25.25
CA LEU A 296 -11.41 -6.63 26.18
C LEU A 296 -12.80 -6.68 26.84
N SER A 297 -13.65 -7.65 26.47
CA SER A 297 -14.99 -7.90 27.03
C SER A 297 -15.04 -9.15 27.89
#